data_AF-A0AA39JBL0-F1
#
_entry.id   AF-A0AA39JBL0-F1
#
_cell.length_a   1.000
_cell.length_b   1.000
_cell.length_c   1.000
_cell.angle_alpha   90.00
_cell.angle_beta   90.00
_cell.angle_gamma   90.00
#
_symmetry.space_group_name_H-M   'P 1'
#
loop_
_entity.id
_entity.type
_entity.pdbx_description
1 polymer ?
#
loop_
_entity_poly.entity_id
_entity_poly.type
_entity_poly.pdbx_seq_one_letter_code
_entity_poly.pdbx_strand_id
1 'polypeptide(L)'
;LRSNDPLPEVEEADLRELVDESKSALATLDQQIIEARQALDSLIQKQQIIQSDIEDAKKLLHPMRSIPDDVLTEIFLDCVARAFESPDSLDLRNSPWTLSYVSRRWRDLSLSLPQLWTSITVDFRK
;
A
#
# COMPACT_ATOMS: atom_id res chain seq x y z
N LEU A 1 53.29 -32.18 8.91
CA LEU A 1 53.82 -31.42 7.76
C LEU A 1 55.33 -31.25 7.93
N ARG A 2 56.12 -32.27 7.62
CA ARG A 2 57.59 -32.28 7.75
C ARG A 2 58.23 -33.06 6.57
N SER A 3 57.74 -32.83 5.37
CA SER A 3 58.50 -33.09 4.16
C SER A 3 58.08 -32.05 3.11
N ASN A 4 59.09 -31.45 2.47
CA ASN A 4 58.96 -30.58 1.29
C ASN A 4 59.19 -31.38 0.00
N ASP A 5 59.17 -32.72 0.07
CA ASP A 5 59.33 -33.57 -1.11
C ASP A 5 58.11 -33.40 -2.02
N PRO A 6 58.31 -33.30 -3.35
CA PRO A 6 57.22 -33.20 -4.30
C PRO A 6 56.31 -34.44 -4.21
N LEU A 7 55.00 -34.21 -4.35
CA LEU A 7 54.00 -35.29 -4.42
C LEU A 7 54.32 -36.22 -5.59
N PRO A 8 54.07 -37.53 -5.47
CA PRO A 8 54.10 -38.44 -6.61
C PRO A 8 53.17 -37.94 -7.72
N GLU A 9 53.61 -38.00 -8.98
CA GLU A 9 52.85 -37.46 -10.13
C GLU A 9 51.40 -37.97 -10.22
N VAL A 10 51.16 -39.20 -9.77
CA VAL A 10 49.83 -39.83 -9.72
C VAL A 10 48.91 -39.14 -8.70
N GLU A 11 49.40 -38.89 -7.49
CA GLU A 11 48.62 -38.19 -6.46
C GLU A 11 48.35 -36.73 -6.87
N GLU A 12 49.28 -36.09 -7.58
CA GLU A 12 49.11 -34.74 -8.11
C GLU A 12 48.06 -34.69 -9.24
N ALA A 13 48.01 -35.72 -10.10
CA ALA A 13 47.02 -35.84 -11.16
C ALA A 13 45.60 -36.06 -10.59
N ASP A 14 45.44 -37.00 -9.65
CA ASP A 14 44.16 -37.31 -9.01
C ASP A 14 43.59 -36.08 -8.26
N LEU A 15 44.46 -35.33 -7.57
CA LEU A 15 44.05 -34.09 -6.89
C LEU A 15 43.65 -32.98 -7.88
N ARG A 16 44.32 -32.87 -9.03
CA ARG A 16 43.95 -31.91 -10.07
C ARG A 16 42.58 -32.25 -10.66
N GLU A 17 42.34 -33.52 -10.98
CA GLU A 17 41.06 -33.99 -11.49
C GLU A 17 39.93 -33.69 -10.50
N LEU A 18 40.10 -34.05 -9.22
CA LEU A 18 39.13 -33.75 -8.17
C LEU A 18 38.84 -32.25 -8.04
N VAL A 19 39.87 -31.41 -8.13
CA VAL A 19 39.72 -29.94 -8.08
C VAL A 19 38.92 -29.44 -9.29
N ASP A 20 39.18 -29.96 -10.49
CA ASP A 20 38.47 -29.52 -11.69
C ASP A 20 37.02 -30.02 -11.73
N GLU A 21 36.75 -31.24 -11.26
CA GLU A 21 35.38 -31.75 -11.02
C GLU A 21 34.64 -30.86 -10.01
N SER A 22 35.29 -30.52 -8.89
CA SER A 22 34.71 -29.66 -7.86
C SER A 22 34.39 -28.25 -8.38
N LYS A 23 35.27 -27.67 -9.22
CA LYS A 23 35.00 -26.38 -9.88
C LYS A 23 33.79 -26.46 -10.81
N SER A 24 33.66 -27.54 -11.58
CA SER A 24 32.52 -27.76 -12.47
C SER A 24 31.20 -27.89 -11.69
N ALA A 25 31.22 -28.64 -10.58
CA ALA A 25 30.08 -28.77 -9.70
C ALA A 25 29.68 -27.43 -9.06
N LEU A 26 30.66 -26.64 -8.61
CA LEU A 26 30.42 -25.29 -8.08
C LEU A 26 29.80 -24.37 -9.12
N ALA A 27 30.33 -24.34 -10.35
CA ALA A 27 29.78 -23.53 -11.44
C ALA A 27 28.31 -23.89 -11.75
N THR A 28 27.99 -25.19 -11.68
CA THR A 28 26.63 -25.68 -11.87
C THR A 28 25.69 -25.22 -10.75
N LEU A 29 26.14 -25.26 -9.49
CA LEU A 29 25.38 -24.75 -8.36
C LEU A 29 25.17 -23.24 -8.42
N ASP A 30 26.21 -22.48 -8.78
CA ASP A 30 26.10 -21.03 -8.96
C ASP A 30 25.07 -20.66 -10.03
N GLN A 31 25.05 -21.42 -11.14
CA GLN A 31 24.04 -21.24 -12.19
C GLN A 31 22.62 -21.51 -11.67
N GLN A 32 22.41 -22.60 -10.92
CA GLN A 32 21.12 -22.89 -10.31
C GLN A 32 20.70 -21.82 -9.29
N ILE A 33 21.64 -21.27 -8.53
CA ILE A 33 21.39 -20.16 -7.60
C ILE A 33 20.93 -18.92 -8.36
N ILE A 34 21.58 -18.58 -9.48
CA ILE A 34 21.20 -17.44 -10.32
C ILE A 34 19.77 -17.62 -10.86
N GLU A 35 19.47 -18.80 -11.41
CA GLU A 35 18.14 -19.10 -11.96
C GLU A 35 17.05 -19.06 -10.88
N ALA A 36 17.31 -19.64 -9.71
CA ALA A 36 16.37 -19.61 -8.59
C ALA A 36 16.11 -18.18 -8.09
N ARG A 37 17.16 -17.34 -8.04
CA ARG A 37 17.02 -15.91 -7.67
C ARG A 37 16.18 -15.15 -8.69
N GLN A 38 16.41 -15.35 -9.98
CA GLN A 38 15.61 -14.73 -11.04
C GLN A 38 14.13 -15.15 -10.96
N ALA A 39 13.88 -16.45 -10.73
CA ALA A 39 12.52 -16.95 -10.55
C ALA A 39 11.85 -16.31 -9.32
N LEU A 40 12.56 -16.22 -8.19
CA LEU A 40 12.09 -15.56 -6.98
C LEU A 40 11.75 -14.09 -7.22
N ASP A 41 12.64 -13.34 -7.86
CA ASP A 41 12.44 -11.92 -8.17
C ASP A 41 11.19 -11.72 -9.04
N SER A 42 10.97 -12.60 -10.02
CA SER A 42 9.76 -12.56 -10.87
C SER A 42 8.48 -12.79 -10.06
N LEU A 43 8.51 -13.68 -9.06
CA LEU A 43 7.36 -13.97 -8.21
C LEU A 43 7.08 -12.83 -7.24
N ILE A 44 8.12 -12.20 -6.70
CA ILE A 44 8.00 -11.00 -5.85
C ILE A 44 7.36 -9.85 -6.64
N GLN A 45 7.79 -9.61 -7.87
CA GLN A 45 7.19 -8.58 -8.73
C GLN A 45 5.71 -8.85 -8.99
N LYS A 46 5.34 -10.10 -9.34
CA LYS A 46 3.94 -10.49 -9.53
C LYS A 46 3.12 -10.31 -8.27
N GLN A 47 3.66 -10.68 -7.10
CA GLN A 47 3.00 -10.49 -5.81
C GLN A 47 2.71 -9.00 -5.56
N GLN A 48 3.69 -8.12 -5.80
CA GLN A 48 3.52 -6.68 -5.60
C GLN A 48 2.42 -6.09 -6.50
N ILE A 49 2.37 -6.50 -7.77
CA ILE A 49 1.32 -6.08 -8.70
C ILE A 49 -0.06 -6.50 -8.18
N ILE A 50 -0.23 -7.78 -7.83
CA ILE A 50 -1.51 -8.29 -7.34
C ILE A 50 -1.92 -7.61 -6.03
N GLN A 51 -0.97 -7.33 -5.13
CA GLN A 51 -1.26 -6.59 -3.89
C GLN A 51 -1.75 -5.17 -4.20
N SER A 52 -1.14 -4.49 -5.16
CA SER A 52 -1.60 -3.17 -5.62
C SER A 52 -3.03 -3.24 -6.17
N ASP A 53 -3.31 -4.22 -7.03
CA ASP A 53 -4.63 -4.41 -7.63
C ASP A 53 -5.70 -4.66 -6.57
N ILE A 54 -5.39 -5.46 -5.53
CA ILE A 54 -6.29 -5.71 -4.40
C ILE A 54 -6.59 -4.42 -3.64
N GLU A 55 -5.57 -3.62 -3.33
CA GLU A 55 -5.76 -2.37 -2.60
C GLU A 55 -6.56 -1.35 -3.41
N ASP A 56 -6.35 -1.27 -4.71
CA ASP A 56 -7.15 -0.41 -5.58
C ASP A 56 -8.59 -0.90 -5.69
N ALA A 57 -8.81 -2.20 -5.83
CA ALA A 57 -10.15 -2.78 -5.80
C ALA A 57 -10.88 -2.49 -4.48
N LYS A 58 -10.21 -2.60 -3.32
CA LYS A 58 -10.79 -2.23 -2.02
C LYS A 58 -11.19 -0.75 -1.95
N LYS A 59 -10.37 0.17 -2.49
CA LYS A 59 -10.73 1.60 -2.56
C LYS A 59 -11.93 1.85 -3.48
N LEU A 60 -12.06 1.09 -4.56
CA LEU A 60 -13.21 1.19 -5.48
C LEU A 60 -14.49 0.61 -4.87
N LEU A 61 -14.37 -0.52 -4.17
CA LEU A 61 -15.47 -1.20 -3.47
C LEU A 61 -15.78 -0.60 -2.10
N HIS A 62 -15.08 0.48 -1.72
CA HIS A 62 -15.28 1.11 -0.42
C HIS A 62 -16.76 1.49 -0.25
N PRO A 63 -17.43 1.10 0.85
CA PRO A 63 -18.88 1.25 1.01
C PRO A 63 -19.39 2.67 0.76
N MET A 64 -18.61 3.70 1.15
CA MET A 64 -18.94 5.11 0.89
C MET A 64 -19.16 5.46 -0.59
N ARG A 65 -18.70 4.64 -1.53
CA ARG A 65 -18.92 4.83 -2.98
C ARG A 65 -20.23 4.21 -3.46
N SER A 66 -20.79 3.24 -2.73
CA SER A 66 -22.05 2.57 -3.07
C SER A 66 -23.26 3.10 -2.32
N ILE A 67 -23.07 3.85 -1.21
CA ILE A 67 -24.18 4.49 -0.51
C ILE A 67 -24.87 5.47 -1.47
N PRO A 68 -26.19 5.38 -1.67
CA PRO A 68 -26.98 6.33 -2.45
C PRO A 68 -26.94 7.78 -1.91
N ASP A 69 -27.18 8.77 -2.76
CA ASP A 69 -27.11 10.20 -2.38
C ASP A 69 -28.23 10.60 -1.39
N ASP A 70 -29.41 9.97 -1.44
CA ASP A 70 -30.52 10.19 -0.51
C ASP A 70 -30.15 9.73 0.91
N VAL A 71 -29.55 8.55 1.05
CA VAL A 71 -29.05 8.05 2.34
C VAL A 71 -27.93 8.95 2.89
N LEU A 72 -26.99 9.38 2.03
CA LEU A 72 -25.95 10.34 2.45
C LEU A 72 -26.56 11.68 2.89
N THR A 73 -27.61 12.13 2.20
CA THR A 73 -28.32 13.37 2.54
C THR A 73 -28.95 13.27 3.92
N GLU A 74 -29.63 12.16 4.24
CA GLU A 74 -30.23 11.93 5.56
C GLU A 74 -29.16 11.94 6.67
N ILE A 75 -28.03 11.26 6.43
CA ILE A 75 -26.89 11.27 7.35
C ILE A 75 -26.34 12.70 7.54
N PHE A 76 -26.19 13.46 6.47
CA PHE A 76 -25.65 14.83 6.54
C PHE A 76 -26.57 15.74 7.36
N LEU A 77 -27.88 15.63 7.15
CA LEU A 77 -28.88 16.38 7.91
C LEU A 77 -28.83 16.04 9.41
N ASP A 78 -28.71 14.75 9.76
CA ASP A 78 -28.55 14.32 11.17
C ASP A 78 -27.23 14.82 11.77
N CYS A 79 -26.13 14.77 11.00
CA CYS A 79 -24.83 15.31 11.44
C CYS A 79 -24.88 16.83 11.73
N VAL A 80 -25.53 17.61 10.85
CA VAL A 80 -25.72 19.05 11.07
C VAL A 80 -26.64 19.30 12.26
N ALA A 81 -27.77 18.58 12.36
CA ALA A 81 -28.72 18.68 13.47
C ALA A 81 -28.08 18.45 14.85
N ARG A 82 -27.07 17.58 14.93
CA ARG A 82 -26.31 17.32 16.17
C ARG A 82 -25.16 18.30 16.41
N ALA A 83 -24.69 19.00 15.38
CA ALA A 83 -23.55 19.92 15.46
C ALA A 83 -23.92 21.35 15.90
N PHE A 84 -25.22 21.65 16.08
CA PHE A 84 -25.74 22.96 16.51
C PHE A 84 -25.25 23.44 17.88
N GLU A 85 -24.38 22.69 18.57
CA GLU A 85 -23.74 23.12 19.82
C GLU A 85 -22.53 24.05 19.60
N SER A 86 -22.08 24.27 18.37
CA SER A 86 -20.95 25.17 18.09
C SER A 86 -21.41 26.65 18.09
N PRO A 87 -20.74 27.55 18.85
CA PRO A 87 -21.11 28.95 18.94
C PRO A 87 -20.77 29.78 17.69
N ASP A 88 -20.00 29.21 16.75
CA ASP A 88 -19.49 29.92 15.56
C ASP A 88 -19.50 28.98 14.35
N SER A 89 -20.40 29.25 13.40
CA SER A 89 -20.54 28.52 12.15
C SER A 89 -19.35 28.71 11.20
N LEU A 90 -18.44 29.65 11.46
CA LEU A 90 -17.20 29.81 10.70
C LEU A 90 -16.07 28.90 11.19
N ASP A 91 -16.27 28.14 12.27
CA ASP A 91 -15.33 27.10 12.67
C ASP A 91 -15.44 25.90 11.73
N LEU A 92 -14.50 25.85 10.78
CA LEU A 92 -14.38 24.82 9.74
C LEU A 92 -14.19 23.39 10.31
N ARG A 93 -13.93 23.25 11.61
CA ARG A 93 -13.81 21.95 12.28
C ARG A 93 -15.17 21.33 12.64
N ASN A 94 -16.26 22.06 12.43
CA ASN A 94 -17.62 21.61 12.73
C ASN A 94 -18.44 21.35 11.46
N SER A 95 -19.51 20.57 11.59
CA SER A 95 -20.52 20.40 10.54
C SER A 95 -21.19 21.76 10.26
N PRO A 96 -21.58 22.07 9.01
CA PRO A 96 -21.52 21.23 7.81
C PRO A 96 -20.14 21.13 7.13
N TRP A 97 -19.14 21.94 7.50
CA TRP A 97 -17.86 22.03 6.79
C TRP A 97 -17.10 20.71 6.72
N THR A 98 -17.08 19.97 7.83
CA THR A 98 -16.39 18.67 7.92
C THR A 98 -16.88 17.65 6.89
N LEU A 99 -18.18 17.67 6.54
CA LEU A 99 -18.76 16.79 5.54
C LEU A 99 -18.15 17.05 4.15
N SER A 100 -17.86 18.31 3.84
CA SER A 100 -17.26 18.72 2.57
C SER A 100 -15.77 18.34 2.42
N TYR A 101 -15.11 17.88 3.49
CA TYR A 101 -13.70 17.51 3.48
C TYR A 101 -13.44 16.03 3.26
N VAL A 102 -14.47 15.18 3.31
CA VAL A 102 -14.33 13.71 3.22
C VAL A 102 -14.00 13.25 1.80
N SER A 103 -14.75 13.71 0.80
CA SER A 103 -14.53 13.33 -0.60
C SER A 103 -15.10 14.38 -1.57
N ARG A 104 -14.74 14.30 -2.86
CA ARG A 104 -15.34 15.15 -3.89
C ARG A 104 -16.86 14.98 -3.96
N ARG A 105 -17.36 13.74 -3.95
CA ARG A 105 -18.80 13.44 -3.95
C ARG A 105 -19.51 14.05 -2.74
N TRP A 106 -18.93 13.93 -1.54
CA TRP A 106 -19.51 14.50 -0.33
C TRP A 106 -19.54 16.02 -0.36
N ARG A 107 -18.49 16.64 -0.90
CA ARG A 107 -18.44 18.09 -1.11
C ARG A 107 -19.52 18.55 -2.08
N ASP A 108 -19.61 17.93 -3.25
CA ASP A 108 -20.59 18.29 -4.27
C ASP A 108 -22.00 18.14 -3.71
N LEU A 109 -22.28 17.03 -3.01
CA LEU A 109 -23.56 16.79 -2.36
C LEU A 109 -23.85 17.82 -1.25
N SER A 110 -22.90 18.06 -0.34
CA SER A 110 -23.05 19.04 0.75
C SER A 110 -23.32 20.46 0.25
N LEU A 111 -22.66 20.88 -0.83
CA LEU A 111 -22.88 22.18 -1.47
C LEU A 111 -24.22 22.23 -2.24
N SER A 112 -24.69 21.09 -2.76
CA SER A 112 -25.98 20.98 -3.47
C SER A 112 -27.20 20.93 -2.54
N LEU A 113 -27.00 20.83 -1.23
CA LEU A 113 -28.06 20.70 -0.21
C LEU A 113 -28.22 22.00 0.60
N PRO A 114 -29.06 22.97 0.17
CA PRO A 114 -29.28 24.22 0.90
C PRO A 114 -29.73 24.03 2.35
N GLN A 115 -30.41 22.90 2.63
CA GLN A 115 -30.93 22.56 3.96
C GLN A 115 -29.82 22.50 5.03
N LEU A 116 -28.59 22.14 4.66
CA LEU A 116 -27.44 22.09 5.56
C LEU A 116 -26.93 23.49 5.97
N TRP A 117 -27.33 24.54 5.23
CA TRP A 117 -26.79 25.90 5.36
C TRP A 117 -27.86 26.91 5.80
N THR A 118 -28.93 26.44 6.44
CA THR A 118 -30.10 27.26 6.80
C THR A 118 -29.89 28.15 8.02
N SER A 119 -28.89 27.86 8.84
CA SER A 119 -28.55 28.64 10.05
C SER A 119 -27.07 28.94 10.09
N ILE A 120 -26.73 30.22 10.20
CA ILE A 120 -25.34 30.69 10.28
C ILE A 120 -25.24 31.61 11.50
N THR A 121 -24.37 31.24 12.44
CA THR A 121 -24.03 32.02 13.62
C THR A 121 -22.59 32.49 13.49
N VAL A 122 -22.35 33.78 13.67
CA VAL A 122 -21.00 34.35 13.64
C VAL A 122 -20.72 34.98 14.99
N ASP A 123 -19.65 34.54 15.65
CA ASP A 123 -19.18 35.16 16.88
C ASP A 123 -18.11 36.21 16.58
N PHE A 124 -18.46 37.48 16.79
CA PHE A 124 -17.56 38.62 16.57
C PHE A 124 -16.59 38.87 17.74
N ARG A 125 -16.57 38.01 18.77
CA ARG A 125 -15.72 38.20 19.97
C ARG A 125 -14.32 37.58 19.85
N LYS A 126 -13.87 37.24 18.65
CA LYS A 126 -12.51 36.75 18.37
C LYS A 126 -11.57 37.87 17.93
#